data_AF-A0A847G4F7-F1
#
_entry.id   AF-A0A847G4F7-F1
#
_cell.length_a   1.000
_cell.length_b   1.000
_cell.length_c   1.000
_cell.angle_alpha   90.00
_cell.angle_beta   90.00
_cell.angle_gamma   90.00
#
_symmetry.space_group_name_H-M   'P 1'
#
loop_
_entity.id
_entity.type
_entity.pdbx_description
1 polymer ?
#
loop_
_entity_poly.entity_id
_entity_poly.type
_entity_poly.pdbx_seq_one_letter_code
_entity_poly.pdbx_strand_id
1 'polypeptide(L)'
;MAFVIPGLTSCGEDFLDLQPSTSVSDEQAFSSVESAQTVLNAAYAYVGHYQNHTLSYIAADVMGEDLTVTSGAYGWPTYNWNQYSYMYAQSPVSSPWWTGYANYIWPINYQAIDCVNSIIGHANLLPETSERTELLAQAHAIRGYCYHWLIRLFAGAYNYKPDGPGVILRTDPATATSEHLPRATVAQVYSQIISDLAFAYENVANSSTDYVTKQSAALLLARAYLDMNDFSNAKKHAEAAAGNVFDGSNLMSQEEWGSGFKDHNNEWLWYFNFTPSTCNIYASIPSFYWFAESMEGIEYGGQVDAGAVHDLGNEIWDGYGTIRATKAFVQLFDNNDVRKRFPFYVNEEDGFFTSKFGHRTMMGD
;
A
#
# COMPACT_ATOMS: atom_id res chain seq x y z
N MET A 1 -31.77 61.56 42.93
CA MET A 1 -31.44 60.14 42.64
C MET A 1 -31.27 60.01 41.14
N ALA A 2 -30.03 59.88 40.66
CA ALA A 2 -29.74 59.59 39.27
C ALA A 2 -29.44 58.08 39.17
N PHE A 3 -30.23 57.35 38.38
CA PHE A 3 -30.03 55.93 38.11
C PHE A 3 -29.06 55.80 36.93
N VAL A 4 -27.89 55.20 37.17
CA VAL A 4 -26.94 54.83 36.12
C VAL A 4 -27.30 53.44 35.64
N ILE A 5 -27.67 53.31 34.37
CA ILE A 5 -27.89 52.01 33.70
C ILE A 5 -26.52 51.52 33.19
N PRO A 6 -26.02 50.34 33.60
CA PRO A 6 -24.82 49.78 33.03
C PRO A 6 -25.14 49.30 31.61
N GLY A 7 -24.40 49.81 30.62
CA GLY A 7 -24.45 49.29 29.25
C GLY A 7 -23.92 47.87 29.21
N LEU A 8 -24.72 46.96 28.65
CA LEU A 8 -24.27 45.62 28.30
C LEU A 8 -23.27 45.75 27.15
N THR A 9 -21.99 45.53 27.44
CA THR A 9 -20.99 45.29 26.41
C THR A 9 -21.29 43.93 25.78
N SER A 10 -21.82 43.94 24.56
CA SER A 10 -21.87 42.74 23.72
C SER A 10 -20.47 42.15 23.65
N CYS A 11 -20.29 40.90 24.07
CA CYS A 11 -19.09 40.14 23.72
C CYS A 11 -18.98 40.17 22.18
N GLY A 12 -17.78 40.43 21.67
CA GLY A 12 -17.52 40.38 20.23
C GLY A 12 -17.89 39.01 19.66
N GLU A 13 -18.32 38.99 18.40
CA GLU A 13 -18.76 37.77 17.71
C GLU A 13 -17.67 36.69 17.62
N ASP A 14 -16.40 37.07 17.81
CA ASP A 14 -15.22 36.20 17.80
C ASP A 14 -15.21 35.08 18.85
N PHE A 15 -16.04 35.13 19.90
CA PHE A 15 -16.16 34.03 20.88
C PHE A 15 -16.87 32.79 20.28
N LEU A 16 -17.67 32.99 19.24
CA LEU A 16 -18.43 31.91 18.59
C LEU A 16 -17.72 31.34 17.35
N ASP A 17 -16.71 32.04 16.82
CA ASP A 17 -15.86 31.58 15.73
C ASP A 17 -14.66 30.78 16.27
N LEU A 18 -14.95 29.65 16.88
CA LEU A 18 -13.91 28.69 17.30
C LEU A 18 -13.43 27.91 16.07
N GLN A 19 -12.22 28.21 15.59
CA GLN A 19 -11.50 27.29 14.70
C GLN A 19 -11.29 25.97 15.45
N PRO A 20 -11.53 24.79 14.84
CA PRO A 20 -11.40 23.54 15.57
C PRO A 20 -9.96 23.38 16.05
N SER A 21 -9.76 23.24 17.36
CA SER A 21 -8.42 23.15 17.97
C SER A 21 -7.63 21.90 17.55
N THR A 22 -8.30 20.98 16.84
CA THR A 22 -7.75 19.70 16.37
C THR A 22 -7.70 19.59 14.85
N SER A 23 -8.04 20.65 14.10
CA SER A 23 -7.92 20.68 12.64
C SER A 23 -6.94 21.76 12.20
N VAL A 24 -6.16 21.47 11.18
CA VAL A 24 -5.33 22.47 10.49
C VAL A 24 -6.15 22.99 9.31
N SER A 25 -6.25 24.31 9.14
CA SER A 25 -6.92 24.87 7.95
C SER A 25 -6.11 24.60 6.68
N ASP A 26 -6.73 24.62 5.51
CA ASP A 26 -6.00 24.44 4.25
C ASP A 26 -4.93 25.53 4.06
N GLU A 27 -5.21 26.78 4.44
CA GLU A 27 -4.23 27.87 4.38
C GLU A 27 -3.02 27.61 5.29
N GLN A 28 -3.23 26.99 6.45
CA GLN A 28 -2.15 26.61 7.35
C GLN A 28 -1.37 25.41 6.81
N ALA A 29 -2.08 24.37 6.33
CA ALA A 29 -1.49 23.14 5.80
C ALA A 29 -0.66 23.38 4.53
N PHE A 30 -1.06 24.35 3.71
CA PHE A 30 -0.41 24.71 2.45
C PHE A 30 0.29 26.08 2.50
N SER A 31 0.63 26.57 3.70
CA SER A 31 1.39 27.82 3.89
C SER A 31 2.85 27.73 3.44
N SER A 32 3.40 26.51 3.35
CA SER A 32 4.76 26.25 2.89
C SER A 32 4.86 24.84 2.30
N VAL A 33 5.91 24.60 1.50
CA VAL A 33 6.19 23.25 0.96
C VAL A 33 6.47 22.26 2.10
N GLU A 34 7.12 22.69 3.18
CA GLU A 34 7.38 21.85 4.36
C GLU A 34 6.09 21.41 5.07
N SER A 35 5.14 22.34 5.23
CA SER A 35 3.82 22.03 5.79
C SER A 35 3.06 21.05 4.88
N ALA A 36 3.09 21.28 3.57
CA ALA A 36 2.44 20.43 2.59
C ALA A 36 3.10 19.03 2.49
N GLN A 37 4.41 18.93 2.75
CA GLN A 37 5.13 17.66 2.85
C GLN A 37 4.57 16.79 3.99
N THR A 38 4.07 17.38 5.07
CA THR A 38 3.41 16.61 6.15
C THR A 38 2.13 15.93 5.65
N VAL A 39 1.37 16.59 4.79
CA VAL A 39 0.19 16.00 4.13
C VAL A 39 0.60 14.89 3.18
N LEU A 40 1.70 15.06 2.43
CA LEU A 40 2.23 14.00 1.57
C LEU A 40 2.66 12.77 2.38
N ASN A 41 3.35 12.98 3.51
CA ASN A 41 3.76 11.91 4.41
C ASN A 41 2.55 11.14 4.96
N ALA A 42 1.43 11.82 5.24
CA ALA A 42 0.18 11.16 5.62
C ALA A 42 -0.38 10.28 4.48
N ALA A 43 -0.32 10.75 3.23
CA ALA A 43 -0.70 9.93 2.06
C ALA A 43 0.18 8.67 1.95
N TYR A 44 1.50 8.81 2.09
CA TYR A 44 2.43 7.68 2.14
C TYR A 44 2.12 6.73 3.30
N ALA A 45 1.77 7.25 4.48
CA ALA A 45 1.37 6.43 5.62
C ALA A 45 0.12 5.60 5.32
N TYR A 46 -0.90 6.17 4.66
CA TYR A 46 -2.08 5.40 4.23
C TYR A 46 -1.74 4.33 3.21
N VAL A 47 -0.82 4.60 2.28
CA VAL A 47 -0.39 3.61 1.29
C VAL A 47 0.43 2.48 1.92
N GLY A 48 1.32 2.80 2.86
CA GLY A 48 2.14 1.83 3.59
C GLY A 48 1.41 1.09 4.71
N HIS A 49 0.23 1.56 5.11
CA HIS A 49 -0.56 0.94 6.17
C HIS A 49 -0.98 -0.48 5.79
N TYR A 50 -0.99 -1.41 6.76
CA TYR A 50 -1.27 -2.84 6.50
C TYR A 50 -2.59 -3.10 5.77
N GLN A 51 -3.61 -2.26 5.98
CA GLN A 51 -4.91 -2.37 5.33
C GLN A 51 -4.85 -2.14 3.82
N ASN A 52 -3.90 -1.33 3.36
CA ASN A 52 -3.66 -1.13 1.94
C ASN A 52 -2.54 -2.04 1.43
N HIS A 53 -1.40 -2.02 2.12
CA HIS A 53 -0.23 -2.76 1.69
C HIS A 53 -0.46 -4.27 1.88
N THR A 54 -0.40 -4.77 3.12
CA THR A 54 -0.49 -6.21 3.38
C THR A 54 -1.75 -6.87 2.85
N LEU A 55 -2.93 -6.33 3.19
CA LEU A 55 -4.19 -6.99 2.85
C LEU A 55 -4.43 -7.04 1.33
N SER A 56 -4.07 -5.99 0.58
CA SER A 56 -4.28 -5.98 -0.89
C SER A 56 -3.39 -6.98 -1.60
N TYR A 57 -2.09 -7.04 -1.25
CA TYR A 57 -1.15 -7.96 -1.89
C TYR A 57 -1.51 -9.42 -1.58
N ILE A 58 -1.75 -9.74 -0.31
CA ILE A 58 -2.13 -11.09 0.08
C ILE A 58 -3.45 -11.51 -0.56
N ALA A 59 -4.46 -10.63 -0.54
CA ALA A 59 -5.74 -10.92 -1.18
C ALA A 59 -5.58 -11.20 -2.68
N ALA A 60 -4.73 -10.44 -3.37
CA ALA A 60 -4.44 -10.67 -4.78
C ALA A 60 -3.76 -12.03 -5.02
N ASP A 61 -2.81 -12.42 -4.16
CA ASP A 61 -2.10 -13.70 -4.30
C ASP A 61 -3.03 -14.90 -4.08
N VAL A 62 -3.86 -14.89 -3.03
CA VAL A 62 -4.76 -16.02 -2.70
C VAL A 62 -6.00 -16.08 -3.58
N MET A 63 -6.30 -15.02 -4.35
CA MET A 63 -7.25 -15.09 -5.46
C MET A 63 -6.62 -15.71 -6.71
N GLY A 64 -5.30 -15.89 -6.76
CA GLY A 64 -4.63 -16.66 -7.80
C GLY A 64 -4.72 -18.17 -7.57
N GLU A 65 -3.97 -18.92 -8.37
CA GLU A 65 -3.88 -20.39 -8.29
C GLU A 65 -2.53 -20.87 -7.71
N ASP A 66 -1.57 -19.95 -7.52
CA ASP A 66 -0.23 -20.28 -7.05
C ASP A 66 -0.19 -20.49 -5.53
N LEU A 67 -1.04 -19.76 -4.79
CA LEU A 67 -1.18 -19.87 -3.35
C LEU A 67 -2.59 -20.34 -2.97
N THR A 68 -2.69 -21.00 -1.82
CA THR A 68 -3.94 -21.47 -1.24
C THR A 68 -4.02 -21.12 0.24
N VAL A 69 -5.24 -21.12 0.76
CA VAL A 69 -5.51 -20.99 2.19
C VAL A 69 -5.71 -22.37 2.82
N THR A 70 -5.25 -22.57 4.06
CA THR A 70 -5.54 -23.80 4.84
C THR A 70 -6.83 -23.64 5.63
N SER A 71 -7.37 -24.71 6.22
CA SER A 71 -8.52 -24.65 7.14
C SER A 71 -8.15 -24.17 8.55
N GLY A 72 -7.01 -23.51 8.69
CA GLY A 72 -6.33 -23.26 9.96
C GLY A 72 -5.22 -24.29 10.16
N ALA A 73 -4.08 -23.82 10.64
CA ALA A 73 -2.96 -24.65 11.06
C ALA A 73 -2.75 -24.46 12.56
N TYR A 74 -2.30 -25.51 13.26
CA TYR A 74 -1.88 -25.43 14.68
C TYR A 74 -2.94 -24.91 15.66
N GLY A 75 -4.23 -25.17 15.38
CA GLY A 75 -5.33 -24.82 16.27
C GLY A 75 -5.88 -23.40 16.12
N TRP A 76 -5.35 -22.59 15.20
CA TRP A 76 -5.86 -21.26 14.90
C TRP A 76 -6.68 -21.24 13.60
N PRO A 77 -7.88 -20.62 13.58
CA PRO A 77 -8.67 -20.51 12.36
C PRO A 77 -7.96 -19.60 11.36
N THR A 78 -8.10 -19.92 10.07
CA THR A 78 -7.66 -18.99 9.03
C THR A 78 -8.36 -17.65 9.17
N TYR A 79 -7.60 -16.57 9.05
CA TYR A 79 -8.17 -15.24 8.98
C TYR A 79 -9.28 -15.19 7.94
N ASN A 80 -10.49 -14.85 8.39
CA ASN A 80 -11.66 -14.87 7.53
C ASN A 80 -11.46 -14.04 6.26
N TRP A 81 -10.79 -12.90 6.33
CA TRP A 81 -10.55 -12.08 5.15
C TRP A 81 -9.78 -12.83 4.05
N ASN A 82 -8.80 -13.69 4.38
CA ASN A 82 -8.12 -14.58 3.41
C ASN A 82 -9.09 -15.59 2.79
N GLN A 83 -9.95 -16.20 3.60
CA GLN A 83 -10.97 -17.14 3.11
C GLN A 83 -11.95 -16.46 2.16
N TYR A 84 -12.46 -15.28 2.54
CA TYR A 84 -13.36 -14.50 1.68
C TYR A 84 -12.66 -14.04 0.40
N SER A 85 -11.35 -13.77 0.41
CA SER A 85 -10.57 -13.48 -0.81
C SER A 85 -10.56 -14.69 -1.72
N TYR A 86 -10.08 -15.82 -1.19
CA TYR A 86 -9.93 -17.08 -1.90
C TYR A 86 -11.25 -17.56 -2.51
N MET A 87 -12.35 -17.42 -1.78
CA MET A 87 -13.70 -17.81 -2.22
C MET A 87 -14.38 -16.78 -3.14
N TYR A 88 -13.76 -15.62 -3.41
CA TYR A 88 -14.39 -14.49 -4.10
C TYR A 88 -15.73 -14.06 -3.46
N ALA A 89 -15.84 -14.17 -2.14
CA ALA A 89 -17.08 -13.99 -1.39
C ALA A 89 -17.10 -12.66 -0.61
N GLN A 90 -16.46 -11.61 -1.14
CA GLN A 90 -16.37 -10.30 -0.51
C GLN A 90 -17.75 -9.65 -0.35
N SER A 91 -18.03 -9.09 0.84
CA SER A 91 -19.27 -8.37 1.13
C SER A 91 -19.00 -7.07 1.90
N PRO A 92 -19.67 -5.95 1.57
CA PRO A 92 -19.50 -4.69 2.27
C PRO A 92 -20.27 -4.70 3.61
N VAL A 93 -19.63 -5.14 4.70
CA VAL A 93 -20.18 -5.05 6.06
C VAL A 93 -19.38 -4.12 6.99
N SER A 94 -20.08 -3.46 7.91
CA SER A 94 -19.56 -2.34 8.72
C SER A 94 -18.50 -2.69 9.76
N SER A 95 -18.34 -3.97 10.13
CA SER A 95 -17.27 -4.45 11.03
C SER A 95 -16.46 -5.55 10.35
N PRO A 96 -15.53 -5.20 9.45
CA PRO A 96 -14.88 -6.15 8.56
C PRO A 96 -13.80 -7.00 9.23
N TRP A 97 -13.57 -6.85 10.55
CA TRP A 97 -12.58 -7.65 11.30
C TRP A 97 -12.75 -9.16 11.07
N TRP A 98 -13.96 -9.60 10.75
CA TRP A 98 -14.30 -11.00 10.47
C TRP A 98 -14.84 -11.27 9.06
N THR A 99 -14.79 -10.30 8.14
CA THR A 99 -15.43 -10.39 6.82
C THR A 99 -14.71 -9.48 5.83
N GLY A 100 -14.22 -10.04 4.72
CA GLY A 100 -13.80 -9.35 3.48
C GLY A 100 -12.92 -8.08 3.59
N TYR A 101 -11.78 -8.08 2.89
CA TYR A 101 -10.84 -6.94 2.84
C TYR A 101 -11.38 -5.70 2.10
N ALA A 102 -12.44 -5.83 1.30
CA ALA A 102 -12.93 -4.77 0.43
C ALA A 102 -13.19 -3.45 1.17
N ASN A 103 -13.71 -3.52 2.39
CA ASN A 103 -14.00 -2.36 3.24
C ASN A 103 -12.78 -1.76 3.95
N TYR A 104 -11.61 -2.39 3.85
CA TYR A 104 -10.35 -1.82 4.31
C TYR A 104 -9.63 -1.14 3.16
N ILE A 105 -9.48 -1.85 2.03
CA ILE A 105 -8.74 -1.37 0.86
C ILE A 105 -9.42 -0.17 0.23
N TRP A 106 -10.76 -0.18 0.12
CA TRP A 106 -11.49 0.92 -0.50
C TRP A 106 -11.27 2.25 0.24
N PRO A 107 -11.67 2.42 1.52
CA PRO A 107 -11.55 3.71 2.19
C PRO A 107 -10.10 4.16 2.34
N ILE A 108 -9.14 3.25 2.60
CA ILE A 108 -7.77 3.67 2.82
C ILE A 108 -7.09 4.23 1.56
N ASN A 109 -7.41 3.68 0.38
CA ASN A 109 -6.94 4.26 -0.87
C ASN A 109 -7.61 5.62 -1.14
N TYR A 110 -8.91 5.78 -0.84
CA TYR A 110 -9.55 7.09 -0.99
C TYR A 110 -9.06 8.12 0.03
N GLN A 111 -8.63 7.70 1.24
CA GLN A 111 -7.99 8.59 2.21
C GLN A 111 -6.64 9.09 1.69
N ALA A 112 -5.81 8.21 1.11
CA ALA A 112 -4.58 8.62 0.44
C ALA A 112 -4.86 9.57 -0.74
N ILE A 113 -5.87 9.26 -1.56
CA ILE A 113 -6.31 10.11 -2.69
C ILE A 113 -6.77 11.49 -2.20
N ASP A 114 -7.50 11.55 -1.08
CA ASP A 114 -7.97 12.81 -0.51
C ASP A 114 -6.80 13.70 -0.08
N CYS A 115 -5.81 13.14 0.64
CA CYS A 115 -4.59 13.87 1.01
C CYS A 115 -3.88 14.47 -0.21
N VAL A 116 -3.68 13.70 -1.27
CA VAL A 116 -2.95 14.18 -2.46
C VAL A 116 -3.80 15.09 -3.34
N ASN A 117 -5.13 14.94 -3.35
CA ASN A 117 -6.01 15.89 -4.00
C ASN A 117 -5.93 17.26 -3.31
N SER A 118 -5.86 17.30 -1.98
CA SER A 118 -5.66 18.56 -1.25
C SER A 118 -4.34 19.24 -1.61
N ILE A 119 -3.24 18.48 -1.75
CA ILE A 119 -1.95 19.01 -2.22
C ILE A 119 -2.06 19.59 -3.64
N ILE A 120 -2.64 18.81 -4.57
CA ILE A 120 -2.75 19.19 -5.98
C ILE A 120 -3.70 20.39 -6.15
N GLY A 121 -4.83 20.39 -5.45
CA GLY A 121 -5.85 21.44 -5.53
C GLY A 121 -5.41 22.78 -4.93
N HIS A 122 -4.52 22.76 -3.95
CA HIS A 122 -3.98 23.96 -3.31
C HIS A 122 -2.56 24.33 -3.77
N ALA A 123 -2.10 23.76 -4.89
CA ALA A 123 -0.78 24.00 -5.45
C ALA A 123 -0.48 25.48 -5.77
N ASN A 124 -1.52 26.30 -5.92
CA ASN A 124 -1.45 27.74 -6.16
C ASN A 124 -1.13 28.56 -4.89
N LEU A 125 -1.32 27.99 -3.70
CA LEU A 125 -0.94 28.61 -2.43
C LEU A 125 0.56 28.43 -2.14
N LEU A 126 1.20 27.47 -2.81
CA LEU A 126 2.62 27.16 -2.67
C LEU A 126 3.48 27.99 -3.63
N PRO A 127 4.69 28.42 -3.22
CA PRO A 127 5.61 29.13 -4.10
C PRO A 127 6.07 28.23 -5.26
N GLU A 128 6.22 28.82 -6.45
CA GLU A 128 6.64 28.08 -7.65
C GLU A 128 8.13 27.71 -7.63
N THR A 129 8.46 26.59 -6.99
CA THR A 129 9.84 26.10 -6.86
C THR A 129 10.01 24.65 -7.35
N SER A 130 11.26 24.18 -7.40
CA SER A 130 11.59 22.77 -7.66
C SER A 130 10.99 21.85 -6.60
N GLU A 131 10.99 22.27 -5.34
CA GLU A 131 10.44 21.49 -4.23
C GLU A 131 8.92 21.37 -4.32
N ARG A 132 8.20 22.42 -4.77
CA ARG A 132 6.77 22.31 -5.10
C ARG A 132 6.55 21.32 -6.25
N THR A 133 7.40 21.36 -7.27
CA THR A 133 7.27 20.46 -8.43
C THR A 133 7.46 19.01 -8.02
N GLU A 134 8.47 18.72 -7.18
CA GLU A 134 8.69 17.41 -6.57
C GLU A 134 7.47 16.97 -5.75
N LEU A 135 6.97 17.83 -4.85
CA LEU A 135 5.80 17.54 -4.02
C LEU A 135 4.58 17.16 -4.87
N LEU A 136 4.30 17.90 -5.94
CA LEU A 136 3.22 17.59 -6.87
C LEU A 136 3.46 16.28 -7.62
N ALA A 137 4.69 16.03 -8.06
CA ALA A 137 5.04 14.81 -8.75
C ALA A 137 4.80 13.57 -7.87
N GLN A 138 5.17 13.65 -6.60
CA GLN A 138 4.89 12.63 -5.58
C GLN A 138 3.39 12.45 -5.33
N ALA A 139 2.64 13.55 -5.19
CA ALA A 139 1.19 13.53 -4.99
C ALA A 139 0.46 12.85 -6.16
N HIS A 140 0.83 13.20 -7.40
CA HIS A 140 0.32 12.53 -8.60
C HIS A 140 0.69 11.04 -8.62
N ALA A 141 1.95 10.68 -8.31
CA ALA A 141 2.36 9.28 -8.28
C ALA A 141 1.52 8.43 -7.33
N ILE A 142 1.28 8.93 -6.11
CA ILE A 142 0.45 8.26 -5.11
C ILE A 142 -1.01 8.16 -5.58
N ARG A 143 -1.58 9.20 -6.17
CA ARG A 143 -2.95 9.15 -6.73
C ARG A 143 -3.08 8.09 -7.82
N GLY A 144 -2.14 8.07 -8.75
CA GLY A 144 -2.08 7.06 -9.82
C GLY A 144 -1.94 5.64 -9.27
N TYR A 145 -1.08 5.44 -8.28
CA TYR A 145 -0.90 4.14 -7.60
C TYR A 145 -2.17 3.67 -6.91
N CYS A 146 -2.85 4.53 -6.15
CA CYS A 146 -4.09 4.19 -5.45
C CYS A 146 -5.22 3.83 -6.44
N TYR A 147 -5.40 4.60 -7.51
CA TYR A 147 -6.37 4.25 -8.56
C TYR A 147 -6.03 2.93 -9.24
N HIS A 148 -4.73 2.65 -9.45
CA HIS A 148 -4.30 1.39 -10.07
C HIS A 148 -4.58 0.17 -9.19
N TRP A 149 -4.53 0.30 -7.86
CA TRP A 149 -5.02 -0.73 -6.94
C TRP A 149 -6.53 -0.89 -6.97
N LEU A 150 -7.25 0.23 -6.84
CA LEU A 150 -8.71 0.22 -6.82
C LEU A 150 -9.30 -0.38 -8.09
N ILE A 151 -8.78 -0.03 -9.27
CA ILE A 151 -9.37 -0.49 -10.53
C ILE A 151 -9.20 -2.00 -10.73
N ARG A 152 -8.05 -2.56 -10.30
CA ARG A 152 -7.75 -3.99 -10.45
C ARG A 152 -8.55 -4.88 -9.49
N LEU A 153 -8.96 -4.35 -8.33
CA LEU A 153 -9.72 -5.10 -7.33
C LEU A 153 -11.24 -4.96 -7.47
N PHE A 154 -11.73 -3.80 -7.95
CA PHE A 154 -13.17 -3.47 -7.89
C PHE A 154 -13.87 -3.35 -9.25
N ALA A 155 -13.17 -3.59 -10.35
CA ALA A 155 -13.73 -3.54 -11.69
C ALA A 155 -13.33 -4.72 -12.56
N GLY A 156 -13.97 -4.86 -13.71
CA GLY A 156 -13.50 -5.79 -14.73
C GLY A 156 -12.19 -5.32 -15.33
N ALA A 157 -11.35 -6.27 -15.78
CA ALA A 157 -10.08 -5.97 -16.44
C ALA A 157 -10.29 -5.05 -17.66
N TYR A 158 -9.34 -4.13 -17.89
CA TYR A 158 -9.41 -3.13 -18.97
C TYR A 158 -9.60 -3.78 -20.34
N ASN A 159 -8.86 -4.86 -20.62
CA ASN A 159 -8.91 -5.58 -21.89
C ASN A 159 -10.22 -6.36 -22.12
N TYR A 160 -11.10 -6.45 -21.13
CA TYR A 160 -12.39 -7.13 -21.22
C TYR A 160 -13.59 -6.18 -21.12
N LYS A 161 -13.53 -5.19 -20.20
CA LYS A 161 -14.64 -4.25 -19.96
C LYS A 161 -14.15 -2.80 -19.83
N PRO A 162 -13.54 -2.20 -20.86
CA PRO A 162 -13.02 -0.84 -20.79
C PRO A 162 -14.13 0.19 -20.56
N ASP A 163 -15.30 -0.01 -21.18
CA ASP A 163 -16.48 0.86 -21.01
C ASP A 163 -17.37 0.46 -19.82
N GLY A 164 -17.00 -0.60 -19.11
CA GLY A 164 -17.72 -1.07 -17.92
C GLY A 164 -17.52 -0.16 -16.71
N PRO A 165 -18.30 -0.34 -15.64
CA PRO A 165 -18.16 0.46 -14.43
C PRO A 165 -16.79 0.19 -13.77
N GLY A 166 -15.98 1.25 -13.65
CA GLY A 166 -14.68 1.31 -13.00
C GLY A 166 -14.81 1.68 -11.52
N VAL A 167 -14.15 2.73 -11.05
CA VAL A 167 -14.28 3.25 -9.67
C VAL A 167 -14.67 4.73 -9.68
N ILE A 168 -14.90 5.33 -8.51
CA ILE A 168 -15.27 6.75 -8.42
C ILE A 168 -14.01 7.58 -8.65
N LEU A 169 -14.02 8.46 -9.65
CA LEU A 169 -12.92 9.41 -9.86
C LEU A 169 -13.17 10.68 -9.06
N ARG A 170 -12.33 10.91 -8.05
CA ARG A 170 -12.19 12.17 -7.32
C ARG A 170 -10.81 12.75 -7.58
N THR A 171 -10.75 13.89 -8.25
CA THR A 171 -9.49 14.57 -8.60
C THR A 171 -9.35 15.94 -7.94
N ASP A 172 -10.39 16.37 -7.22
CA ASP A 172 -10.49 17.64 -6.51
C ASP A 172 -10.51 17.40 -4.98
N PRO A 173 -10.08 18.38 -4.16
CA PRO A 173 -10.18 18.29 -2.71
C PRO A 173 -11.62 18.04 -2.25
N ALA A 174 -11.81 17.17 -1.26
CA ALA A 174 -13.13 16.96 -0.67
C ALA A 174 -13.52 18.15 0.22
N THR A 175 -14.82 18.44 0.24
CA THR A 175 -15.45 19.47 1.06
C THR A 175 -16.73 18.92 1.68
N ALA A 176 -17.27 19.59 2.70
CA ALA A 176 -18.55 19.24 3.30
C ALA A 176 -19.73 19.25 2.30
N THR A 177 -19.57 19.91 1.15
CA THR A 177 -20.57 20.03 0.08
C THR A 177 -20.24 19.17 -1.15
N SER A 178 -19.22 18.31 -1.07
CA SER A 178 -18.83 17.45 -2.19
C SER A 178 -19.94 16.50 -2.60
N GLU A 179 -20.27 16.50 -3.89
CA GLU A 179 -21.34 15.67 -4.44
C GLU A 179 -20.98 14.17 -4.43
N HIS A 180 -22.02 13.34 -4.43
CA HIS A 180 -21.89 11.92 -4.72
C HIS A 180 -21.73 11.72 -6.22
N LEU A 181 -20.56 11.18 -6.61
CA LEU A 181 -20.24 10.91 -8.01
C LEU A 181 -20.56 9.45 -8.36
N PRO A 182 -21.04 9.17 -9.59
CA PRO A 182 -21.13 7.80 -10.09
C PRO A 182 -19.73 7.19 -10.29
N ARG A 183 -19.67 5.87 -10.44
CA ARG A 183 -18.44 5.20 -10.91
C ARG A 183 -18.13 5.67 -12.32
N ALA A 184 -16.89 6.09 -12.56
CA ALA A 184 -16.37 6.31 -13.91
C ALA A 184 -16.22 4.97 -14.64
N THR A 185 -15.99 5.00 -15.95
CA THR A 185 -15.63 3.80 -16.71
C THR A 185 -14.22 3.32 -16.38
N VAL A 186 -13.93 2.04 -16.64
CA VAL A 186 -12.56 1.50 -16.49
C VAL A 186 -11.56 2.31 -17.33
N ALA A 187 -11.93 2.66 -18.56
CA ALA A 187 -11.08 3.44 -19.46
C ALA A 187 -10.76 4.84 -18.93
N GLN A 188 -11.74 5.53 -18.34
CA GLN A 188 -11.52 6.85 -17.72
C GLN A 188 -10.57 6.75 -16.53
N VAL A 189 -10.69 5.70 -15.71
CA VAL A 189 -9.79 5.51 -14.56
C VAL A 189 -8.35 5.25 -15.01
N TYR A 190 -8.15 4.39 -16.01
CA TYR A 190 -6.80 4.17 -16.58
C TYR A 190 -6.23 5.44 -17.22
N SER A 191 -7.06 6.27 -17.86
CA SER A 191 -6.62 7.57 -18.38
C SER A 191 -6.08 8.48 -17.27
N GLN A 192 -6.76 8.52 -16.12
CA GLN A 192 -6.29 9.26 -14.94
C GLN A 192 -4.99 8.68 -14.38
N ILE A 193 -4.89 7.35 -14.25
CA ILE A 193 -3.68 6.65 -13.80
C ILE A 193 -2.48 7.01 -14.69
N ILE A 194 -2.64 6.92 -16.01
CA ILE A 194 -1.55 7.24 -16.95
C ILE A 194 -1.17 8.71 -16.88
N SER A 195 -2.14 9.63 -16.80
CA SER A 195 -1.86 11.06 -16.68
C SER A 195 -1.04 11.37 -15.41
N ASP A 196 -1.47 10.85 -14.27
CA ASP A 196 -0.82 11.07 -12.99
C ASP A 196 0.59 10.47 -12.95
N LEU A 197 0.76 9.22 -13.39
CA LEU A 197 2.06 8.56 -13.38
C LEU A 197 3.02 9.13 -14.43
N ALA A 198 2.53 9.62 -15.58
CA ALA A 198 3.35 10.30 -16.57
C ALA A 198 3.85 11.65 -16.05
N PHE A 199 2.99 12.42 -15.37
CA PHE A 199 3.42 13.64 -14.70
C PHE A 199 4.52 13.35 -13.67
N ALA A 200 4.34 12.31 -12.84
CA ALA A 200 5.36 11.89 -11.89
C ALA A 200 6.68 11.49 -12.56
N TYR A 201 6.63 10.66 -13.60
CA TYR A 201 7.82 10.19 -14.32
C TYR A 201 8.66 11.34 -14.92
N GLU A 202 8.01 12.40 -15.38
CA GLU A 202 8.71 13.57 -15.94
C GLU A 202 9.25 14.53 -14.87
N ASN A 203 8.62 14.61 -13.69
CA ASN A 203 8.87 15.67 -12.72
C ASN A 203 9.50 15.23 -11.38
N VAL A 204 9.49 13.94 -11.05
CA VAL A 204 10.19 13.44 -9.85
C VAL A 204 11.70 13.58 -10.05
N ALA A 205 12.33 14.31 -9.14
CA ALA A 205 13.77 14.47 -8.98
C ALA A 205 14.33 13.64 -7.81
N ASN A 206 13.48 13.15 -6.90
CA ASN A 206 13.89 12.31 -5.80
C ASN A 206 14.57 11.00 -6.27
N SER A 207 15.65 10.64 -5.58
CA SER A 207 16.42 9.40 -5.80
C SER A 207 16.30 8.40 -4.65
N SER A 208 15.72 8.79 -3.51
CA SER A 208 15.53 7.91 -2.37
C SER A 208 14.35 6.98 -2.63
N THR A 209 14.57 5.67 -2.51
CA THR A 209 13.60 4.64 -2.88
C THR A 209 12.52 4.39 -1.82
N ASP A 210 12.51 5.17 -0.73
CA ASP A 210 11.41 5.26 0.24
C ASP A 210 10.26 6.19 -0.24
N TYR A 211 10.54 7.05 -1.22
CA TYR A 211 9.55 7.77 -2.00
C TYR A 211 9.56 7.28 -3.45
N VAL A 212 8.56 7.71 -4.24
CA VAL A 212 8.59 7.46 -5.67
C VAL A 212 9.83 8.12 -6.26
N THR A 213 10.49 7.41 -7.17
CA THR A 213 11.62 7.88 -7.97
C THR A 213 11.19 7.85 -9.43
N LYS A 214 11.99 8.43 -10.32
CA LYS A 214 11.74 8.31 -11.76
C LYS A 214 11.68 6.84 -12.22
N GLN A 215 12.51 5.97 -11.64
CA GLN A 215 12.50 4.53 -11.98
C GLN A 215 11.23 3.84 -11.51
N SER A 216 10.74 4.11 -10.28
CA SER A 216 9.50 3.49 -9.83
C SER A 216 8.26 4.06 -10.50
N ALA A 217 8.24 5.35 -10.86
CA ALA A 217 7.18 5.90 -11.71
C ALA A 217 7.14 5.19 -13.09
N ALA A 218 8.29 4.90 -13.69
CA ALA A 218 8.38 4.11 -14.92
C ALA A 218 7.87 2.67 -14.71
N LEU A 219 8.22 2.02 -13.60
CA LEU A 219 7.71 0.68 -13.26
C LEU A 219 6.19 0.66 -13.17
N LEU A 220 5.59 1.66 -12.53
CA LEU A 220 4.13 1.77 -12.39
C LEU A 220 3.46 2.03 -13.73
N LEU A 221 4.01 2.91 -14.58
CA LEU A 221 3.53 3.12 -15.94
C LEU A 221 3.59 1.84 -16.76
N ALA A 222 4.70 1.10 -16.71
CA ALA A 222 4.87 -0.14 -17.43
C ALA A 222 3.76 -1.15 -17.08
N ARG A 223 3.45 -1.27 -15.78
CA ARG A 223 2.39 -2.15 -15.28
C ARG A 223 1.00 -1.69 -15.72
N ALA A 224 0.70 -0.40 -15.65
CA ALA A 224 -0.59 0.15 -16.08
C ALA A 224 -0.82 -0.05 -17.59
N TYR A 225 0.20 0.20 -18.43
CA TYR A 225 0.11 -0.05 -19.86
C TYR A 225 0.00 -1.53 -20.20
N LEU A 226 0.62 -2.41 -19.41
CA LEU A 226 0.49 -3.86 -19.59
C LEU A 226 -0.95 -4.33 -19.37
N ASP A 227 -1.63 -3.85 -18.33
CA ASP A 227 -3.06 -4.16 -18.10
C ASP A 227 -3.95 -3.71 -19.27
N MET A 228 -3.55 -2.65 -19.97
CA MET A 228 -4.24 -2.09 -21.13
C MET A 228 -3.90 -2.81 -22.45
N ASN A 229 -3.02 -3.82 -22.43
CA ASN A 229 -2.41 -4.44 -23.62
C ASN A 229 -1.66 -3.44 -24.54
N ASP A 230 -1.24 -2.29 -24.03
CA ASP A 230 -0.36 -1.37 -24.76
C ASP A 230 1.10 -1.81 -24.58
N PHE A 231 1.46 -2.87 -25.28
CA PHE A 231 2.78 -3.49 -25.16
C PHE A 231 3.92 -2.56 -25.57
N SER A 232 3.67 -1.57 -26.42
CA SER A 232 4.68 -0.61 -26.86
C SER A 232 5.08 0.32 -25.72
N ASN A 233 4.10 0.95 -25.07
CA ASN A 233 4.37 1.81 -23.92
C ASN A 233 4.79 1.00 -22.69
N ALA A 234 4.21 -0.19 -22.49
CA ALA A 234 4.64 -1.09 -21.41
C ALA A 234 6.13 -1.43 -21.53
N LYS A 235 6.60 -1.84 -22.72
CA LYS A 235 8.01 -2.11 -22.97
C LYS A 235 8.87 -0.88 -22.73
N LYS A 236 8.54 0.27 -23.33
CA LYS A 236 9.31 1.52 -23.18
C LYS A 236 9.55 1.87 -21.72
N HIS A 237 8.49 1.80 -20.89
CA HIS A 237 8.60 2.16 -19.48
C HIS A 237 9.25 1.07 -18.64
N ALA A 238 9.11 -0.21 -19.00
CA ALA A 238 9.85 -1.30 -18.36
C ALA A 238 11.36 -1.17 -18.61
N GLU A 239 11.77 -0.82 -19.82
CA GLU A 239 13.18 -0.59 -20.15
C GLU A 239 13.76 0.61 -19.37
N ALA A 240 12.98 1.68 -19.24
CA ALA A 240 13.35 2.82 -18.41
C ALA A 240 13.47 2.47 -16.92
N ALA A 241 12.55 1.67 -16.38
CA ALA A 241 12.59 1.20 -15.00
C ALA A 241 13.83 0.33 -14.72
N ALA A 242 14.21 -0.53 -15.68
CA ALA A 242 15.42 -1.35 -15.62
C ALA A 242 16.73 -0.54 -15.86
N GLY A 243 16.65 0.78 -16.02
CA GLY A 243 17.81 1.61 -16.35
C GLY A 243 18.42 1.33 -17.73
N ASN A 244 17.68 0.64 -18.61
CA ASN A 244 18.15 0.08 -19.88
C ASN A 244 19.33 -0.91 -19.73
N VAL A 245 19.43 -1.59 -18.58
CA VAL A 245 20.46 -2.60 -18.30
C VAL A 245 19.79 -3.99 -18.27
N PHE A 246 20.24 -4.88 -19.17
CA PHE A 246 19.68 -6.24 -19.36
C PHE A 246 20.75 -7.35 -19.31
N ASP A 247 21.92 -7.04 -18.77
CA ASP A 247 23.01 -8.01 -18.58
C ASP A 247 22.90 -8.76 -17.24
N GLY A 248 21.88 -8.45 -16.43
CA GLY A 248 21.63 -9.04 -15.12
C GLY A 248 22.47 -8.44 -14.00
N SER A 249 23.30 -7.42 -14.26
CA SER A 249 24.15 -6.79 -13.25
C SER A 249 23.38 -6.02 -12.17
N ASN A 250 22.13 -5.68 -12.45
CA ASN A 250 21.20 -5.01 -11.54
C ASN A 250 20.23 -5.97 -10.83
N LEU A 251 20.42 -7.28 -10.99
CA LEU A 251 19.63 -8.32 -10.31
C LEU A 251 20.41 -8.88 -9.12
N MET A 252 19.67 -9.44 -8.16
CA MET A 252 20.23 -10.23 -7.07
C MET A 252 20.97 -11.45 -7.62
N SER A 253 22.12 -11.73 -7.02
CA SER A 253 22.77 -13.01 -7.12
C SER A 253 21.94 -14.11 -6.45
N GLN A 254 22.26 -15.37 -6.75
CA GLN A 254 21.62 -16.51 -6.07
C GLN A 254 21.91 -16.53 -4.56
N GLU A 255 23.04 -15.96 -4.14
CA GLU A 255 23.42 -15.84 -2.73
C GLU A 255 22.55 -14.80 -2.03
N GLU A 256 22.40 -13.60 -2.61
CA GLU A 256 21.50 -12.56 -2.11
C GLU A 256 20.06 -13.06 -2.05
N TRP A 257 19.59 -13.76 -3.08
CA TRP A 257 18.27 -14.41 -3.06
C TRP A 257 18.11 -15.39 -1.89
N GLY A 258 19.16 -16.16 -1.58
CA GLY A 258 19.18 -17.12 -0.46
C GLY A 258 19.22 -16.49 0.93
N SER A 259 19.56 -15.19 1.02
CA SER A 259 19.62 -14.43 2.28
C SER A 259 18.23 -13.98 2.78
N GLY A 260 17.20 -14.09 1.93
CA GLY A 260 15.82 -13.68 2.23
C GLY A 260 15.51 -12.27 1.74
N PHE A 261 14.36 -11.74 2.16
CA PHE A 261 13.78 -10.49 1.64
C PHE A 261 13.46 -9.48 2.74
N LYS A 262 14.17 -9.52 3.88
CA LYS A 262 13.95 -8.55 4.97
C LYS A 262 14.65 -7.22 4.75
N ASP A 263 15.79 -7.24 4.06
CA ASP A 263 16.61 -6.06 3.85
C ASP A 263 16.41 -5.57 2.41
N HIS A 264 16.45 -4.25 2.24
CA HIS A 264 16.39 -3.62 0.93
C HIS A 264 17.53 -4.14 0.04
N ASN A 265 17.21 -4.40 -1.23
CA ASN A 265 18.17 -4.84 -2.23
C ASN A 265 18.04 -4.04 -3.53
N ASN A 266 18.98 -4.28 -4.45
CA ASN A 266 19.08 -3.50 -5.70
C ASN A 266 17.88 -3.65 -6.65
N GLU A 267 17.03 -4.67 -6.46
CA GLU A 267 15.81 -4.86 -7.26
C GLU A 267 14.60 -4.07 -6.71
N TRP A 268 14.68 -3.53 -5.49
CA TRP A 268 13.58 -2.78 -4.86
C TRP A 268 13.58 -1.33 -5.32
N LEU A 269 12.83 -1.04 -6.38
CA LEU A 269 12.73 0.31 -6.98
C LEU A 269 11.86 1.29 -6.18
N TRP A 270 11.01 0.77 -5.29
CA TRP A 270 10.23 1.55 -4.32
C TRP A 270 9.81 0.64 -3.16
N TYR A 271 9.98 1.10 -1.93
CA TYR A 271 9.59 0.37 -0.73
C TYR A 271 9.11 1.31 0.38
N PHE A 272 8.41 0.73 1.36
CA PHE A 272 8.07 1.43 2.60
C PHE A 272 9.04 1.00 3.67
N ASN A 273 9.74 1.97 4.28
CA ASN A 273 10.63 1.68 5.39
C ASN A 273 9.82 1.56 6.69
N PHE A 274 9.69 0.34 7.19
CA PHE A 274 9.04 0.07 8.48
C PHE A 274 10.09 0.08 9.59
N THR A 275 10.00 1.06 10.49
CA THR A 275 10.80 1.12 11.71
C THR A 275 10.07 0.38 12.84
N PRO A 276 10.69 0.13 13.99
CA PRO A 276 9.97 -0.41 15.14
C PRO A 276 8.74 0.42 15.57
N SER A 277 8.74 1.73 15.31
CA SER A 277 7.62 2.62 15.61
C SER A 277 6.56 2.72 14.50
N THR A 278 6.89 2.33 13.26
CA THR A 278 5.98 2.36 12.11
C THR A 278 5.64 0.97 11.56
N CYS A 279 6.20 -0.07 12.16
CA CYS A 279 5.99 -1.48 11.85
C CYS A 279 4.50 -1.84 11.95
N ASN A 280 4.01 -2.52 10.91
CA ASN A 280 2.63 -3.04 10.84
C ASN A 280 2.36 -4.25 11.78
N ILE A 281 3.26 -4.54 12.73
CA ILE A 281 3.24 -5.65 13.71
C ILE A 281 2.80 -6.97 13.04
N TYR A 282 1.84 -7.68 13.64
CA TYR A 282 1.31 -8.99 13.26
C TYR A 282 0.60 -9.01 11.89
N ALA A 283 0.31 -7.85 11.29
CA ALA A 283 -0.35 -7.73 10.01
C ALA A 283 0.60 -7.27 8.90
N SER A 284 1.91 -7.50 9.03
CA SER A 284 2.87 -7.26 7.95
C SER A 284 2.82 -8.39 6.91
N ILE A 285 3.19 -8.12 5.65
CA ILE A 285 3.38 -9.19 4.62
C ILE A 285 4.28 -10.31 5.17
N PRO A 286 5.41 -10.00 5.82
CA PRO A 286 6.19 -11.01 6.53
C PRO A 286 5.33 -11.85 7.49
N SER A 287 4.46 -11.31 8.33
CA SER A 287 3.68 -12.12 9.29
C SER A 287 2.87 -13.29 8.68
N PHE A 288 2.54 -13.23 7.38
CA PHE A 288 1.87 -14.32 6.64
C PHE A 288 2.82 -15.21 5.85
N TYR A 289 3.98 -14.68 5.49
CA TYR A 289 4.96 -15.35 4.65
C TYR A 289 6.37 -15.45 5.28
N TRP A 290 6.53 -15.27 6.59
CA TRP A 290 7.80 -15.20 7.33
C TRP A 290 7.66 -15.97 8.66
N PHE A 291 8.75 -16.10 9.43
CA PHE A 291 8.68 -16.58 10.81
C PHE A 291 8.09 -15.49 11.72
N ALA A 292 6.88 -15.67 12.24
CA ALA A 292 6.39 -14.70 13.23
C ALA A 292 6.94 -15.09 14.60
N GLU A 293 7.51 -14.13 15.32
CA GLU A 293 7.66 -14.27 16.77
C GLU A 293 6.32 -13.93 17.41
N SER A 294 5.69 -14.87 18.12
CA SER A 294 4.53 -14.50 18.95
C SER A 294 5.01 -13.85 20.23
N MET A 295 4.37 -12.74 20.61
CA MET A 295 4.50 -12.19 21.96
C MET A 295 3.22 -12.52 22.73
N GLU A 296 3.26 -13.60 23.49
CA GLU A 296 2.17 -13.93 24.41
C GLU A 296 1.96 -12.76 25.40
N GLY A 297 0.73 -12.28 25.52
CA GLY A 297 0.36 -11.24 26.50
C GLY A 297 0.31 -9.80 26.00
N ILE A 298 0.55 -9.54 24.70
CA ILE A 298 0.37 -8.22 24.08
C ILE A 298 -0.95 -8.17 23.29
N GLU A 299 -1.77 -7.14 23.51
CA GLU A 299 -3.04 -6.95 22.80
C GLU A 299 -2.83 -6.70 21.30
N TYR A 300 -3.83 -7.07 20.48
CA TYR A 300 -3.79 -6.87 19.03
C TYR A 300 -3.62 -5.38 18.68
N GLY A 301 -2.52 -5.03 18.00
CA GLY A 301 -2.15 -3.64 17.68
C GLY A 301 -1.36 -2.91 18.78
N GLY A 302 -0.99 -3.60 19.87
CA GLY A 302 -0.15 -3.05 20.93
C GLY A 302 1.30 -2.84 20.48
N GLN A 303 1.84 -1.65 20.73
CA GLN A 303 3.22 -1.29 20.39
C GLN A 303 4.19 -1.73 21.51
N VAL A 304 5.32 -2.32 21.15
CA VAL A 304 6.43 -2.66 22.06
C VAL A 304 7.73 -2.05 21.57
N ASP A 305 8.70 -1.90 22.48
CA ASP A 305 10.04 -1.43 22.12
C ASP A 305 10.74 -2.42 21.19
N ALA A 306 11.56 -1.90 20.27
CA ALA A 306 12.28 -2.68 19.26
C ALA A 306 13.16 -3.79 19.86
N GLY A 307 13.82 -3.51 20.98
CA GLY A 307 14.68 -4.47 21.66
C GLY A 307 13.89 -5.55 22.39
N ALA A 308 12.68 -5.22 22.86
CA ALA A 308 11.82 -6.16 23.55
C ALA A 308 11.18 -7.21 22.62
N VAL A 309 11.23 -6.99 21.30
CA VAL A 309 10.70 -7.93 20.30
C VAL A 309 11.37 -9.30 20.43
N HIS A 310 12.70 -9.30 20.51
CA HIS A 310 13.53 -10.52 20.57
C HIS A 310 13.48 -11.20 21.95
N ASP A 311 13.29 -10.43 23.03
CA ASP A 311 13.29 -10.97 24.41
C ASP A 311 11.93 -11.58 24.80
N LEU A 312 10.84 -11.09 24.21
CA LEU A 312 9.46 -11.53 24.47
C LEU A 312 8.90 -12.44 23.37
N GLY A 313 9.58 -12.51 22.23
CA GLY A 313 9.20 -13.31 21.08
C GLY A 313 9.54 -14.79 21.26
N ASN A 314 8.54 -15.66 21.15
CA ASN A 314 8.80 -17.07 20.86
C ASN A 314 8.85 -17.25 19.34
N GLU A 315 9.95 -17.80 18.81
CA GLU A 315 10.07 -18.14 17.39
C GLU A 315 8.97 -19.13 16.99
N ILE A 316 7.94 -18.64 16.29
CA ILE A 316 7.00 -19.53 15.63
C ILE A 316 7.52 -19.81 14.23
N TRP A 317 8.13 -20.99 14.12
CA TRP A 317 8.41 -21.70 12.86
C TRP A 317 7.19 -21.85 11.95
N ASP A 318 6.02 -21.46 12.44
CA ASP A 318 4.72 -21.67 11.85
C ASP A 318 3.91 -20.38 11.58
N GLY A 319 4.38 -19.19 12.03
CA GLY A 319 3.69 -17.91 11.78
C GLY A 319 2.17 -17.97 11.98
N TYR A 320 1.39 -17.21 11.19
CA TYR A 320 -0.04 -17.47 11.07
C TYR A 320 -0.38 -18.67 10.17
N GLY A 321 0.59 -19.26 9.47
CA GLY A 321 0.50 -20.59 8.85
C GLY A 321 -0.66 -20.85 7.87
N THR A 322 -1.38 -19.81 7.45
CA THR A 322 -2.68 -19.97 6.78
C THR A 322 -2.62 -19.84 5.28
N ILE A 323 -1.50 -19.37 4.74
CA ILE A 323 -1.23 -19.27 3.31
C ILE A 323 -0.12 -20.25 2.94
N ARG A 324 -0.33 -21.02 1.87
CA ARG A 324 0.56 -22.09 1.40
C ARG A 324 0.75 -22.00 -0.10
N ALA A 325 1.93 -22.36 -0.59
CA ALA A 325 2.15 -22.56 -2.02
C ALA A 325 1.48 -23.86 -2.48
N THR A 326 0.83 -23.83 -3.63
CA THR A 326 0.26 -25.04 -4.23
C THR A 326 1.37 -25.93 -4.77
N LYS A 327 1.12 -27.25 -4.79
CA LYS A 327 2.05 -28.21 -5.38
C LYS A 327 2.35 -27.90 -6.86
N ALA A 328 1.35 -27.41 -7.59
CA ALA A 328 1.49 -27.02 -8.99
C ALA A 328 2.50 -25.88 -9.14
N PHE A 329 2.39 -24.83 -8.32
CA PHE A 329 3.33 -23.71 -8.32
C PHE A 329 4.77 -24.14 -8.03
N VAL A 330 4.99 -24.96 -6.99
CA VAL A 330 6.33 -25.45 -6.64
C VAL A 330 6.93 -26.33 -7.76
N GLN A 331 6.09 -27.07 -8.48
CA GLN A 331 6.52 -27.92 -9.59
C GLN A 331 6.85 -27.15 -10.88
N LEU A 332 6.54 -25.85 -10.97
CA LEU A 332 6.98 -25.00 -12.09
C LEU A 332 8.50 -24.81 -12.12
N PHE A 333 9.17 -24.96 -10.97
CA PHE A 333 10.60 -24.70 -10.86
C PHE A 333 11.43 -25.99 -10.95
N ASP A 334 12.51 -25.95 -11.73
CA ASP A 334 13.50 -27.02 -11.79
C ASP A 334 14.26 -27.16 -10.46
N ASN A 335 14.78 -28.35 -10.16
CA ASN A 335 15.53 -28.60 -8.91
C ASN A 335 16.76 -27.69 -8.72
N ASN A 336 17.26 -27.11 -9.80
CA ASN A 336 18.45 -26.28 -9.82
C ASN A 336 18.11 -24.78 -9.75
N ASP A 337 16.83 -24.42 -9.81
CA ASP A 337 16.35 -23.04 -9.74
C ASP A 337 16.44 -22.53 -8.29
N VAL A 338 17.09 -21.39 -8.08
CA VAL A 338 17.24 -20.79 -6.75
C VAL A 338 15.88 -20.41 -6.14
N ARG A 339 14.86 -20.13 -6.96
CA ARG A 339 13.50 -19.85 -6.49
C ARG A 339 12.83 -21.08 -5.89
N LYS A 340 13.21 -22.29 -6.33
CA LYS A 340 12.77 -23.55 -5.70
C LYS A 340 13.41 -23.78 -4.33
N ARG A 341 14.57 -23.16 -4.08
CA ARG A 341 15.31 -23.24 -2.81
C ARG A 341 14.76 -22.30 -1.75
N PHE A 342 13.85 -21.41 -2.13
CA PHE A 342 12.99 -20.72 -1.19
C PHE A 342 12.36 -21.78 -0.26
N PRO A 343 12.37 -21.61 1.07
CA PRO A 343 12.09 -22.70 1.99
C PRO A 343 10.60 -23.08 1.95
N PHE A 344 10.25 -23.88 0.95
CA PHE A 344 9.00 -24.60 0.84
C PHE A 344 9.07 -25.78 1.79
N TYR A 345 8.77 -25.55 3.07
CA TYR A 345 8.64 -26.66 4.02
C TYR A 345 7.34 -27.41 3.71
N VAL A 346 7.44 -28.69 3.36
CA VAL A 346 6.26 -29.58 3.37
C VAL A 346 5.89 -29.79 4.82
N ASN A 347 4.71 -29.34 5.23
CA ASN A 347 4.16 -29.77 6.50
C ASN A 347 3.77 -31.26 6.34
N GLU A 348 4.37 -32.14 7.13
CA GLU A 348 4.19 -33.59 7.02
C GLU A 348 2.75 -34.04 7.33
N GLU A 349 1.97 -33.24 8.06
CA GLU A 349 0.58 -33.55 8.43
C GLU A 349 -0.41 -33.35 7.28
N ASP A 350 -0.17 -32.35 6.41
CA ASP A 350 -1.12 -31.96 5.36
C ASP A 350 -0.55 -31.97 3.93
N GLY A 351 0.78 -32.09 3.77
CA GLY A 351 1.46 -32.17 2.47
C GLY A 351 1.57 -30.84 1.72
N PHE A 352 1.21 -29.71 2.35
CA PHE A 352 1.31 -28.38 1.74
C PHE A 352 2.64 -27.70 2.03
N PHE A 353 3.06 -26.81 1.11
CA PHE A 353 4.30 -26.07 1.22
C PHE A 353 4.10 -24.73 1.93
N THR A 354 4.87 -24.50 2.98
CA THR A 354 4.90 -23.21 3.67
C THR A 354 5.81 -22.24 2.90
N SER A 355 5.30 -21.08 2.50
CA SER A 355 6.08 -20.03 1.83
C SER A 355 6.73 -19.13 2.88
N LYS A 356 8.05 -19.24 3.13
CA LYS A 356 8.76 -18.43 4.14
C LYS A 356 9.92 -17.59 3.58
N PHE A 357 9.87 -16.26 3.69
CA PHE A 357 10.87 -15.30 3.15
C PHE A 357 12.13 -15.11 4.02
N GLY A 358 12.38 -15.98 5.02
CA GLY A 358 13.39 -15.82 6.09
C GLY A 358 14.84 -16.22 5.78
N HIS A 359 15.77 -15.79 6.66
CA HIS A 359 17.22 -16.05 6.56
C HIS A 359 17.56 -17.53 6.84
N ARG A 360 18.26 -18.19 5.91
CA ARG A 360 18.64 -19.62 6.01
C ARG A 360 19.42 -20.03 7.26
N THR A 361 20.22 -19.15 7.84
CA THR A 361 21.02 -19.52 9.04
C THR A 361 20.17 -19.73 10.29
N MET A 362 18.97 -19.15 10.37
CA MET A 362 18.02 -19.43 11.46
C MET A 362 17.27 -20.75 11.20
N MET A 363 17.37 -21.31 9.99
CA MET A 363 16.65 -22.49 9.51
C MET A 363 17.44 -23.81 9.64
N GLY A 364 18.63 -23.77 10.26
CA GLY A 364 19.37 -24.96 10.70
C GLY A 364 20.16 -25.72 9.63
N ASP A 365 20.68 -25.04 8.59
CA ASP A 365 21.68 -25.62 7.67
C ASP A 365 23.09 -25.67 8.30
#